data_AF-A0A351F7J5-F1
#
_entry.id   AF-A0A351F7J5-F1
#
_cell.length_a   1.000
_cell.length_b   1.000
_cell.length_c   1.000
_cell.angle_alpha   90.00
_cell.angle_beta   90.00
_cell.angle_gamma   90.00
#
_symmetry.space_group_name_H-M   'P 1'
#
loop_
_entity.id
_entity.type
_entity.pdbx_description
1 polymer ?
#
loop_
_entity_poly.entity_id
_entity_poly.type
_entity_poly.pdbx_seq_one_letter_code
_entity_poly.pdbx_strand_id
1 'polypeptide(L)'
;MVQFEELRLHLLEYEDKLKELGEALGLEDMKKNVAELEAKTAENGFWDDVAGTQVVLQKIASLKNKIQKYENLKSTYEDDLTMIELSDEEEDLGMLEECQHSVDAFIKELDAQTLSTLLSGEYDSKNAILTFHAGAGGTEAQDWNQMLVRMYTRWGEQHGFKVSML
;
A
#
# COMPACT_ATOMS: atom_id res chain seq x y z
N MET A 1 -1.93 11.16 29.72
CA MET A 1 -1.19 12.40 29.38
C MET A 1 -1.69 12.92 28.05
N VAL A 2 -1.77 14.25 27.90
CA VAL A 2 -2.38 14.88 26.70
C VAL A 2 -1.70 14.43 25.40
N GLN A 3 -0.37 14.25 25.40
CA GLN A 3 0.38 13.87 24.21
C GLN A 3 0.04 12.46 23.69
N PHE A 4 -0.11 11.49 24.59
CA PHE A 4 -0.50 10.13 24.20
C PHE A 4 -1.96 10.07 23.75
N GLU A 5 -2.84 10.84 24.41
CA GLU A 5 -4.24 10.96 23.99
C GLU A 5 -4.37 11.57 22.59
N GLU A 6 -3.61 12.63 22.29
CA GLU A 6 -3.55 13.23 20.96
C GLU A 6 -3.05 12.23 19.90
N LEU A 7 -1.96 11.51 20.18
CA LEU A 7 -1.41 10.51 19.26
C LEU A 7 -2.37 9.36 19.02
N ARG A 8 -3.05 8.88 20.08
CA ARG A 8 -4.07 7.84 20.00
C ARG A 8 -5.24 8.27 19.12
N LEU A 9 -5.76 9.49 19.34
CA LEU A 9 -6.85 10.04 18.52
C LEU A 9 -6.44 10.14 17.06
N HIS A 10 -5.22 10.60 16.78
CA HIS A 10 -4.69 10.65 15.42
C HIS A 10 -4.61 9.26 14.77
N LEU A 11 -4.14 8.23 15.48
CA LEU A 11 -4.12 6.86 14.96
C LEU A 11 -5.53 6.33 14.68
N LEU A 12 -6.50 6.59 15.56
CA LEU A 12 -7.90 6.17 15.40
C LEU A 12 -8.55 6.72 14.11
N GLU A 13 -8.13 7.88 13.61
CA GLU A 13 -8.62 8.44 12.33
C GLU A 13 -8.32 7.55 11.12
N TYR A 14 -7.38 6.61 11.24
CA TYR A 14 -6.99 5.69 10.17
C TYR A 14 -7.63 4.31 10.27
N GLU A 15 -8.43 4.03 11.30
CA GLU A 15 -9.11 2.74 11.45
C GLU A 15 -10.03 2.44 10.26
N ASP A 16 -10.82 3.44 9.86
CA ASP A 16 -11.77 3.30 8.75
C ASP A 16 -11.03 3.14 7.41
N LYS A 17 -9.93 3.88 7.19
CA LYS A 17 -9.09 3.73 5.99
C LYS A 17 -8.47 2.34 5.90
N LEU A 18 -8.02 1.77 7.03
CA LEU A 18 -7.50 0.40 7.09
C LEU A 18 -8.59 -0.63 6.77
N LYS A 19 -9.84 -0.41 7.21
CA LYS A 19 -10.99 -1.27 6.83
C LYS A 19 -11.30 -1.14 5.34
N GLU A 20 -11.41 0.07 4.83
CA GLU A 20 -11.64 0.36 3.41
C GLU A 20 -10.58 -0.29 2.50
N LEU A 21 -9.30 -0.25 2.90
CA LEU A 21 -8.24 -0.96 2.19
C LEU A 21 -8.50 -2.46 2.12
N GLY A 22 -8.95 -3.07 3.22
CA GLY A 22 -9.24 -4.50 3.28
C GLY A 22 -10.42 -4.90 2.37
N GLU A 23 -11.44 -4.05 2.32
CA GLU A 23 -12.58 -4.20 1.41
C GLU A 23 -12.16 -4.03 -0.06
N ALA A 24 -11.39 -2.98 -0.38
CA ALA A 24 -10.91 -2.69 -1.72
C ALA A 24 -9.99 -3.79 -2.26
N LEU A 25 -9.21 -4.44 -1.38
CA LEU A 25 -8.41 -5.62 -1.72
C LEU A 25 -9.27 -6.86 -1.99
N GLY A 26 -10.53 -6.90 -1.57
CA GLY A 26 -11.37 -8.09 -1.65
C GLY A 26 -10.83 -9.24 -0.79
N LEU A 27 -10.38 -8.94 0.44
CA LEU A 27 -9.70 -9.90 1.31
C LEU A 27 -10.51 -11.19 1.57
N GLU A 28 -11.81 -11.08 1.76
CA GLU A 28 -12.68 -12.24 1.97
C GLU A 28 -12.67 -13.18 0.76
N ASP A 29 -12.79 -12.62 -0.44
CA ASP A 29 -12.72 -13.38 -1.69
C ASP A 29 -11.33 -13.98 -1.91
N MET A 30 -10.26 -13.25 -1.57
CA MET A 30 -8.90 -13.79 -1.63
C MET A 30 -8.72 -14.98 -0.69
N LYS A 31 -9.19 -14.88 0.56
CA LYS A 31 -9.11 -15.97 1.55
C LYS A 31 -9.91 -17.19 1.09
N LYS A 32 -11.12 -16.99 0.55
CA LYS A 32 -11.93 -18.06 -0.03
C LYS A 32 -11.25 -18.72 -1.22
N ASN A 33 -10.70 -17.92 -2.15
CA ASN A 33 -9.96 -18.43 -3.32
C ASN A 33 -8.74 -19.25 -2.91
N VAL A 34 -8.00 -18.83 -1.88
CA VAL A 34 -6.88 -19.61 -1.34
C VAL A 34 -7.38 -20.95 -0.81
N ALA A 35 -8.44 -20.97 0.00
CA ALA A 35 -8.99 -22.21 0.55
C ALA A 35 -9.47 -23.18 -0.55
N GLU A 36 -10.13 -22.67 -1.59
CA GLU A 36 -10.56 -23.48 -2.75
C GLU A 36 -9.38 -24.04 -3.53
N LEU A 37 -8.34 -23.25 -3.77
CA LEU A 37 -7.14 -23.71 -4.48
C LEU A 37 -6.34 -24.71 -3.64
N GLU A 38 -6.26 -24.53 -2.33
CA GLU A 38 -5.64 -25.49 -1.42
C GLU A 38 -6.41 -26.81 -1.37
N ALA A 39 -7.74 -26.77 -1.36
CA ALA A 39 -8.55 -27.98 -1.45
C ALA A 39 -8.26 -28.78 -2.73
N LYS A 40 -8.07 -28.10 -3.88
CA LYS A 40 -7.66 -28.75 -5.13
C LYS A 40 -6.30 -29.41 -5.05
N THR A 41 -5.36 -28.84 -4.28
CA THR A 41 -4.02 -29.45 -4.11
C THR A 41 -4.06 -30.80 -3.37
N ALA A 42 -5.16 -31.08 -2.65
CA ALA A 42 -5.41 -32.33 -1.96
C ALA A 42 -6.18 -33.36 -2.81
N GLU A 43 -6.62 -33.02 -4.02
CA GLU A 43 -7.32 -33.94 -4.92
C GLU A 43 -6.36 -34.96 -5.55
N ASN A 44 -6.85 -36.18 -5.77
CA ASN A 44 -6.09 -37.22 -6.46
C ASN A 44 -5.80 -36.82 -7.91
N GLY A 45 -4.55 -36.99 -8.34
CA GLY A 45 -4.10 -36.66 -9.69
C GLY A 45 -3.75 -35.18 -9.92
N PHE A 46 -3.89 -34.32 -8.90
CA PHE A 46 -3.44 -32.92 -9.00
C PHE A 46 -1.94 -32.85 -9.35
N TRP A 47 -1.12 -33.68 -8.70
CA TRP A 47 0.33 -33.75 -8.89
C TRP A 47 0.77 -34.45 -10.18
N ASP A 48 -0.16 -34.99 -10.96
CA ASP A 48 0.16 -35.69 -12.21
C ASP A 48 0.48 -34.70 -13.36
N ASP A 49 -0.06 -33.48 -13.30
CA ASP A 49 0.28 -32.38 -14.20
C ASP A 49 1.21 -31.38 -13.51
N VAL A 50 2.51 -31.53 -13.74
CA VAL A 50 3.56 -30.68 -13.17
C VAL A 50 3.37 -29.21 -13.55
N ALA A 51 2.97 -28.93 -14.80
CA ALA A 51 2.82 -27.56 -15.29
C ALA A 51 1.59 -26.88 -14.65
N GLY A 52 0.44 -27.58 -14.62
CA GLY A 52 -0.77 -27.11 -13.96
C GLY A 52 -0.61 -26.91 -12.45
N THR A 53 0.09 -27.84 -11.77
CA THR A 53 0.42 -27.75 -10.34
C THR A 53 1.19 -26.47 -10.03
N GLN A 54 2.23 -26.16 -10.81
CA GLN A 54 3.08 -25.01 -10.54
C GLN A 54 2.34 -23.68 -10.67
N VAL A 55 1.43 -23.56 -11.65
CA VAL A 55 0.58 -22.37 -11.83
C VAL A 55 -0.34 -22.16 -10.63
N VAL A 56 -0.98 -23.23 -10.13
CA VAL A 56 -1.87 -23.17 -8.97
C VAL A 56 -1.10 -22.78 -7.70
N LEU A 57 0.06 -23.40 -7.45
CA LEU A 57 0.89 -23.08 -6.29
C LEU A 57 1.40 -21.64 -6.32
N GLN A 58 1.81 -21.13 -7.49
CA GLN A 58 2.20 -19.73 -7.65
C GLN A 58 1.04 -18.78 -7.35
N LYS A 59 -0.18 -19.13 -7.80
CA LYS A 59 -1.37 -18.33 -7.51
C LYS A 59 -1.70 -18.31 -6.03
N ILE A 60 -1.63 -19.46 -5.34
CA ILE A 60 -1.82 -19.56 -3.88
C ILE A 60 -0.79 -18.68 -3.17
N ALA A 61 0.49 -18.80 -3.51
CA ALA A 61 1.56 -18.02 -2.89
C ALA A 61 1.35 -16.51 -3.10
N SER A 62 0.97 -16.09 -4.32
CA SER A 62 0.68 -14.69 -4.62
C SER A 62 -0.48 -14.15 -3.79
N LEU A 63 -1.59 -14.88 -3.69
CA LEU A 63 -2.76 -14.48 -2.90
C LEU A 63 -2.44 -14.43 -1.40
N LYS A 64 -1.76 -15.46 -0.87
CA LYS A 64 -1.32 -15.47 0.54
C LYS A 64 -0.40 -14.31 0.88
N ASN A 65 0.53 -13.98 -0.01
CA ASN A 65 1.41 -12.83 0.19
C ASN A 65 0.64 -11.51 0.27
N LYS A 66 -0.41 -11.33 -0.55
CA LYS A 66 -1.27 -10.14 -0.48
C LYS A 66 -2.05 -10.08 0.83
N ILE A 67 -2.67 -11.20 1.24
CA ILE A 67 -3.39 -11.30 2.51
C ILE A 67 -2.43 -10.98 3.68
N GLN A 68 -1.25 -11.61 3.70
CA GLN A 68 -0.28 -11.42 4.78
C GLN A 68 0.18 -9.97 4.92
N LYS A 69 0.37 -9.25 3.80
CA LYS A 69 0.75 -7.83 3.84
C LYS A 69 -0.29 -6.96 4.55
N TYR A 70 -1.57 -7.20 4.27
CA TYR A 70 -2.66 -6.50 4.96
C TYR A 70 -2.74 -6.89 6.44
N GLU A 71 -2.69 -8.20 6.75
CA GLU A 71 -2.77 -8.67 8.14
C GLU A 71 -1.60 -8.13 8.99
N ASN A 72 -0.40 -8.02 8.41
CA ASN A 72 0.73 -7.38 9.07
C ASN A 72 0.46 -5.91 9.37
N LEU A 73 -0.06 -5.15 8.38
CA LEU A 73 -0.39 -3.74 8.56
C LEU A 73 -1.47 -3.54 9.64
N LYS A 74 -2.46 -4.43 9.67
CA LYS A 74 -3.49 -4.45 10.71
C LYS A 74 -2.92 -4.77 12.09
N SER A 75 -2.02 -5.75 12.18
CA SER A 75 -1.31 -6.05 13.44
C SER A 75 -0.54 -4.83 13.92
N THR A 76 0.21 -4.15 13.05
CA THR A 76 0.94 -2.93 13.42
C THR A 76 0.03 -1.85 13.98
N TYR A 77 -1.16 -1.64 13.38
CA TYR A 77 -2.15 -0.72 13.93
C TYR A 77 -2.60 -1.09 15.35
N GLU A 78 -2.92 -2.36 15.58
CA GLU A 78 -3.36 -2.87 16.89
C GLU A 78 -2.23 -2.80 17.94
N ASP A 79 -1.00 -3.10 17.51
CA ASP A 79 0.21 -3.03 18.33
C ASP A 79 0.55 -1.57 18.71
N ASP A 80 0.47 -0.64 17.78
CA ASP A 80 0.68 0.80 18.01
C ASP A 80 -0.35 1.36 18.98
N LEU A 81 -1.63 1.00 18.81
CA LEU A 81 -2.69 1.41 19.72
C LEU A 81 -2.42 0.91 21.14
N THR A 82 -2.04 -0.37 21.27
CA THR A 82 -1.70 -1.00 22.55
C THR A 82 -0.48 -0.34 23.18
N MET A 83 0.56 -0.04 22.38
CA MET A 83 1.79 0.60 22.85
C MET A 83 1.52 2.00 23.39
N ILE A 84 0.68 2.79 22.72
CA ILE A 84 0.27 4.13 23.18
C ILE A 84 -0.52 4.03 24.48
N GLU A 85 -1.50 3.11 24.55
CA GLU A 85 -2.34 2.94 25.75
C GLU A 85 -1.50 2.52 26.97
N LEU A 86 -0.61 1.54 26.82
CA LEU A 86 0.28 1.11 27.90
C LEU A 86 1.25 2.21 28.34
N SER A 87 1.83 2.94 27.37
CA SER A 87 2.77 4.03 27.67
C SER A 87 2.07 5.19 28.39
N ASP A 88 0.79 5.42 28.10
CA ASP A 88 0.00 6.42 28.81
C ASP A 88 -0.36 6.00 30.24
N GLU A 89 -0.74 4.73 30.42
CA GLU A 89 -1.02 4.15 31.75
C GLU A 89 0.20 4.15 32.66
N GLU A 90 1.40 3.91 32.11
CA GLU A 90 2.67 3.93 32.83
C GLU A 90 3.25 5.34 33.01
N GLU A 91 2.62 6.36 32.42
CA GLU A 91 3.10 7.74 32.38
C GLU A 91 4.55 7.87 31.82
N ASP A 92 4.97 6.98 30.92
CA ASP A 92 6.33 6.94 30.38
C ASP A 92 6.49 7.84 29.14
N LEU A 93 6.76 9.13 29.38
CA LEU A 93 7.09 10.08 28.31
C LEU A 93 8.30 9.68 27.44
N GLY A 94 9.18 8.79 27.92
CA GLY A 94 10.32 8.30 27.16
C GLY A 94 9.90 7.50 25.91
N MET A 95 8.71 6.87 25.96
CA MET A 95 8.17 6.06 24.86
C MET A 95 7.44 6.88 23.79
N LEU A 96 7.18 8.17 24.03
CA LEU A 96 6.38 9.00 23.13
C LEU A 96 6.99 9.10 21.71
N GLU A 97 8.31 9.26 21.62
CA GLU A 97 9.01 9.36 20.32
C GLU A 97 8.94 8.04 19.54
N GLU A 98 9.04 6.90 20.24
CA GLU A 98 8.93 5.58 19.62
C GLU A 98 7.50 5.32 19.11
N CYS A 99 6.49 5.64 19.92
CA CYS A 99 5.08 5.56 19.51
C CYS A 99 4.81 6.42 18.27
N GLN A 100 5.31 7.68 18.25
CA GLN A 100 5.13 8.58 17.12
C GLN A 100 5.78 8.03 15.85
N HIS A 101 7.01 7.52 15.94
CA HIS A 101 7.69 6.92 14.79
C HIS A 101 6.97 5.69 14.26
N SER A 102 6.42 4.85 15.13
CA SER A 102 5.66 3.66 14.72
C SER A 102 4.37 4.06 13.99
N VAL A 103 3.60 5.00 14.55
CA VAL A 103 2.38 5.55 13.91
C VAL A 103 2.70 6.18 12.55
N ASP A 104 3.77 6.96 12.44
CA ASP A 104 4.18 7.57 11.16
C ASP A 104 4.59 6.51 10.13
N ALA A 105 5.20 5.41 10.56
CA ALA A 105 5.55 4.29 9.69
C ALA A 105 4.30 3.52 9.23
N PHE A 106 3.36 3.28 10.14
CA PHE A 106 2.06 2.68 9.83
C PHE A 106 1.30 3.51 8.77
N ILE A 107 1.18 4.82 8.95
CA ILE A 107 0.48 5.71 8.01
C ILE A 107 1.14 5.65 6.62
N LYS A 108 2.47 5.70 6.55
CA LYS A 108 3.20 5.58 5.27
C LYS A 108 2.95 4.26 4.57
N GLU A 109 2.93 3.15 5.30
CA GLU A 109 2.67 1.83 4.73
C GLU A 109 1.20 1.69 4.28
N LEU A 110 0.24 2.20 5.06
CA LEU A 110 -1.17 2.25 4.69
C LEU A 110 -1.39 3.03 3.39
N ASP A 111 -0.78 4.20 3.26
CA ASP A 111 -0.86 5.01 2.04
C ASP A 111 -0.24 4.29 0.83
N ALA A 112 0.90 3.63 1.03
CA ALA A 112 1.57 2.86 -0.02
C ALA A 112 0.73 1.66 -0.49
N GLN A 113 0.13 0.90 0.43
CA GLN A 113 -0.74 -0.23 0.10
C GLN A 113 -2.06 0.24 -0.54
N THR A 114 -2.63 1.34 -0.07
CA THR A 114 -3.83 1.96 -0.67
C THR A 114 -3.57 2.37 -2.11
N LEU A 115 -2.47 3.08 -2.37
CA LEU A 115 -2.08 3.45 -3.72
C LEU A 115 -1.86 2.21 -4.61
N SER A 116 -1.16 1.19 -4.11
CA SER A 116 -0.95 -0.04 -4.86
C SER A 116 -2.26 -0.78 -5.19
N THR A 117 -3.29 -0.63 -4.38
CA THR A 117 -4.61 -1.26 -4.60
C THR A 117 -5.40 -0.51 -5.67
N LEU A 118 -5.31 0.83 -5.68
CA LEU A 118 -5.90 1.67 -6.71
C LEU A 118 -5.25 1.44 -8.09
N LEU A 119 -3.95 1.13 -8.12
CA LEU A 119 -3.17 0.86 -9.33
C LEU A 119 -3.31 -0.59 -9.84
N SER A 120 -4.55 -1.04 -10.06
CA SER A 120 -4.87 -2.39 -10.53
C SER A 120 -5.34 -2.46 -12.00
N GLY A 121 -5.23 -1.36 -12.74
CA GLY A 121 -5.52 -1.29 -14.17
C GLY A 121 -4.55 -2.09 -15.04
N GLU A 122 -5.00 -2.48 -16.23
CA GLU A 122 -4.23 -3.30 -17.19
C GLU A 122 -2.85 -2.72 -17.52
N TYR A 123 -2.75 -1.39 -17.54
CA TYR A 123 -1.54 -0.66 -17.95
C TYR A 123 -0.75 -0.04 -16.80
N ASP A 124 -1.17 -0.19 -15.55
CA ASP A 124 -0.53 0.50 -14.41
C ASP A 124 0.90 0.00 -14.16
N SER A 125 1.21 -1.21 -14.60
CA SER A 125 2.57 -1.78 -14.57
C SER A 125 3.47 -1.33 -15.73
N LYS A 126 2.95 -0.56 -16.69
CA LYS A 126 3.67 -0.13 -17.89
C LYS A 126 4.28 1.26 -17.72
N ASN A 127 5.28 1.56 -18.54
CA ASN A 127 5.84 2.91 -18.60
C ASN A 127 4.80 3.90 -19.12
N ALA A 128 4.67 5.04 -18.46
CA ALA A 128 3.80 6.12 -18.91
C ALA A 128 4.50 7.00 -19.97
N ILE A 129 3.74 7.46 -20.97
CA ILE A 129 4.15 8.51 -21.90
C ILE A 129 3.38 9.78 -21.51
N LEU A 130 4.11 10.79 -21.03
CA LEU A 130 3.55 12.10 -20.68
C LEU A 130 3.73 13.05 -21.86
N THR A 131 2.64 13.68 -22.31
CA THR A 131 2.67 14.70 -23.36
C THR A 131 2.09 15.99 -22.81
N PHE A 132 2.86 17.08 -22.89
CA PHE A 132 2.42 18.38 -22.41
C PHE A 132 2.13 19.31 -23.58
N HIS A 133 0.92 19.86 -23.61
CA HIS A 133 0.51 20.85 -24.61
C HIS A 133 0.39 22.22 -23.96
N ALA A 134 1.09 23.23 -24.51
CA ALA A 134 0.89 24.60 -24.08
C ALA A 134 -0.50 25.06 -24.55
N GLY A 135 -1.34 25.49 -23.61
CA GLY A 135 -2.68 25.98 -23.91
C GLY A 135 -2.69 27.39 -24.52
N ALA A 136 -3.86 28.03 -24.49
CA ALA A 136 -3.97 29.44 -24.85
C ALA A 136 -3.20 30.32 -23.85
N GLY A 137 -2.42 31.29 -24.35
CA GLY A 137 -1.58 32.15 -23.51
C GLY A 137 -0.22 32.53 -24.11
N GLY A 138 0.12 32.01 -25.29
CA GLY A 138 1.35 32.38 -25.99
C GLY A 138 2.61 31.97 -25.20
N THR A 139 3.55 32.89 -25.04
CA THR A 139 4.84 32.64 -24.37
C THR A 139 4.67 32.23 -22.90
N GLU A 140 3.74 32.83 -22.17
CA GLU A 140 3.55 32.55 -20.75
C GLU A 140 3.05 31.10 -20.52
N ALA A 141 2.17 30.63 -21.41
CA ALA A 141 1.74 29.23 -21.41
C ALA A 141 2.88 28.26 -21.78
N GLN A 142 3.83 28.69 -22.61
CA GLN A 142 5.02 27.89 -22.94
C GLN A 142 5.98 27.80 -21.75
N ASP A 143 6.23 28.92 -21.05
CA ASP A 143 7.08 28.96 -19.87
C ASP A 143 6.50 28.09 -18.74
N TRP A 144 5.18 28.16 -18.54
CA TRP A 144 4.49 27.27 -17.60
C TRP A 144 4.60 25.80 -17.98
N ASN A 145 4.42 25.47 -19.26
CA ASN A 145 4.60 24.10 -19.73
C ASN A 145 6.03 23.60 -19.45
N GLN A 146 7.05 24.42 -19.69
CA GLN A 146 8.43 24.07 -19.35
C GLN A 146 8.64 23.87 -17.83
N MET A 147 7.89 24.57 -16.97
CA MET A 147 7.93 24.33 -15.53
C MET A 147 7.33 22.97 -15.18
N LEU A 148 6.20 22.59 -15.79
CA LEU A 148 5.59 21.28 -15.59
C LEU A 148 6.51 20.13 -16.05
N VAL A 149 7.13 20.27 -17.22
CA VAL A 149 8.12 19.29 -17.71
C VAL A 149 9.23 19.11 -16.67
N ARG A 150 9.83 20.20 -16.18
CA ARG A 150 10.88 20.13 -15.16
C ARG A 150 10.41 19.52 -13.84
N MET A 151 9.17 19.81 -13.44
CA MET A 151 8.55 19.26 -12.23
C MET A 151 8.41 17.74 -12.33
N TYR A 152 7.82 17.23 -13.42
CA TYR A 152 7.62 15.79 -13.59
C TYR A 152 8.91 15.03 -13.84
N THR A 153 9.91 15.62 -14.50
CA THR A 153 11.26 15.02 -14.60
C THR A 153 11.86 14.80 -13.21
N ARG A 154 11.85 15.83 -12.35
CA ARG A 154 12.38 15.71 -10.98
C ARG A 154 11.60 14.72 -10.12
N TRP A 155 10.26 14.75 -10.21
CA TRP A 155 9.42 13.80 -9.50
C TRP A 155 9.74 12.36 -9.90
N GLY A 156 9.88 12.09 -11.20
CA GLY A 156 10.25 10.78 -11.72
C GLY A 156 11.60 10.29 -11.18
N GLU A 157 12.62 11.15 -11.22
CA GLU A 157 13.97 10.84 -10.70
C GLU A 157 13.96 10.57 -9.19
N GLN A 158 13.22 11.37 -8.40
CA GLN A 158 13.10 11.19 -6.95
C GLN A 158 12.41 9.88 -6.55
N HIS A 159 11.48 9.40 -7.38
CA HIS A 159 10.77 8.12 -7.18
C HIS A 159 11.48 6.94 -7.87
N GLY A 160 12.72 7.13 -8.36
CA GLY A 160 13.56 6.07 -8.93
C GLY A 160 13.18 5.65 -10.35
N PHE A 161 12.35 6.41 -11.06
CA PHE A 161 12.01 6.15 -12.46
C PHE A 161 13.08 6.65 -13.41
N LYS A 162 13.25 5.93 -14.54
CA LYS A 162 14.05 6.41 -15.67
C LYS A 162 13.20 7.33 -16.55
N VAL A 163 13.54 8.62 -16.58
CA VAL A 163 12.90 9.61 -17.46
C VAL A 163 13.67 9.69 -18.79
N SER A 164 12.96 9.74 -19.91
CA SER A 164 13.56 9.91 -21.25
C SER A 164 12.68 10.81 -22.09
N MET A 165 13.28 11.81 -22.75
CA MET A 165 12.60 12.66 -23.72
C MET A 165 12.55 11.93 -25.06
N LEU A 166 11.34 11.81 -25.63
CA LEU A 166 11.07 11.14 -26.91
C LEU A 166 11.22 12.11 -28.11
#